data_AF-A0A5B0RYQ3-F1
#
_entry.id   AF-A0A5B0RYQ3-F1
#
_cell.length_a   1.000
_cell.length_b   1.000
_cell.length_c   1.000
_cell.angle_alpha   90.00
_cell.angle_beta   90.00
_cell.angle_gamma   90.00
#
_symmetry.space_group_name_H-M   'P 1'
#
loop_
_entity.id
_entity.type
_entity.pdbx_description
1 polymer ?
#
loop_
_entity_poly.entity_id
_entity_poly.type
_entity_poly.pdbx_seq_one_letter_code
_entity_poly.pdbx_strand_id
1 'polypeptide(L)'
;MASAMAMASSSILEVPLNNNTESLELDLAEFCGGEGSVEEIVGIFLQEKLPAKFWTRAAMEYWKRDLKQDAISLANQGLQALRDQDRPSECLPLLCQLATYAINLSRGLPTLKLETPRI
;
A
#
# COMPACT_ATOMS: atom_id res chain seq x y z
N MET A 1 27.32 -14.07 4.55
CA MET A 1 25.88 -14.23 4.82
C MET A 1 25.20 -12.87 4.71
N ALA A 2 24.52 -12.65 3.59
CA ALA A 2 23.37 -11.77 3.42
C ALA A 2 22.91 -12.09 2.00
N SER A 3 21.99 -13.05 1.90
CA SER A 3 21.34 -13.37 0.63
C SER A 3 20.59 -12.12 0.23
N ALA A 4 21.15 -11.34 -0.69
CA ALA A 4 20.40 -10.43 -1.54
C ALA A 4 19.52 -11.30 -2.43
N MET A 5 18.54 -11.96 -1.81
CA MET A 5 17.42 -12.56 -2.51
C MET A 5 16.61 -11.36 -2.96
N ALA A 6 17.04 -10.77 -4.07
CA ALA A 6 16.20 -9.96 -4.93
C ALA A 6 15.05 -10.90 -5.33
N MET A 7 14.04 -10.96 -4.46
CA MET A 7 12.70 -11.35 -4.85
C MET A 7 12.36 -10.36 -5.96
N ALA A 8 12.57 -10.78 -7.22
CA ALA A 8 11.81 -10.24 -8.32
C ALA A 8 10.35 -10.59 -8.00
N SER A 9 9.76 -9.81 -7.09
CA SER A 9 8.35 -9.87 -6.80
C SER A 9 7.72 -9.47 -8.10
N SER A 10 7.13 -10.43 -8.82
CA SER A 10 6.33 -10.14 -10.01
C SER A 10 5.47 -8.92 -9.71
N SER A 11 5.50 -7.93 -10.59
CA SER A 11 4.60 -6.77 -10.53
C SER A 11 3.16 -7.20 -10.79
N ILE A 12 2.97 -8.41 -11.32
CA ILE A 12 1.66 -9.01 -11.55
C ILE A 12 1.03 -9.40 -10.22
N LEU A 13 -0.20 -8.93 -10.02
CA LEU A 13 -1.08 -9.23 -8.92
C LEU A 13 -2.30 -9.99 -9.46
N GLU A 14 -2.40 -11.27 -9.13
CA GLU A 14 -3.57 -12.08 -9.45
C GLU A 14 -4.73 -11.76 -8.50
N VAL A 15 -5.70 -11.01 -9.00
CA VAL A 15 -6.88 -10.57 -8.26
C VAL A 15 -8.01 -11.57 -8.46
N PRO A 16 -8.52 -12.23 -7.40
CA PRO A 16 -9.70 -13.08 -7.52
C PRO A 16 -10.92 -12.21 -7.80
N LEU A 17 -11.71 -12.60 -8.79
CA LEU A 17 -13.01 -11.98 -9.05
C LEU A 17 -14.04 -12.56 -8.08
N ASN A 18 -15.03 -11.75 -7.67
CA ASN A 18 -16.10 -12.13 -6.74
C ASN A 18 -16.93 -13.33 -7.21
N ASN A 19 -16.87 -13.68 -8.50
CA ASN A 19 -17.49 -14.89 -9.04
C ASN A 19 -16.78 -16.19 -8.60
N ASN A 20 -15.60 -16.09 -7.94
CA ASN A 20 -14.78 -17.16 -7.41
C ASN A 20 -14.34 -18.24 -8.42
N THR A 21 -14.49 -17.98 -9.72
CA THR A 21 -14.10 -18.89 -10.80
C THR A 21 -12.98 -18.34 -11.67
N GLU A 22 -12.74 -17.03 -11.61
CA GLU A 22 -11.82 -16.32 -12.49
C GLU A 22 -10.89 -15.40 -11.68
N SER A 23 -9.72 -15.13 -12.24
CA SER A 23 -8.75 -14.18 -11.72
C SER A 23 -8.38 -13.17 -12.79
N LEU A 24 -8.24 -11.91 -12.38
CA LEU A 24 -7.72 -10.83 -13.20
C LEU A 24 -6.23 -10.64 -12.86
N GLU A 25 -5.37 -10.73 -13.86
CA GLU A 25 -3.96 -10.37 -13.71
C GLU A 25 -3.82 -8.86 -13.85
N LEU A 26 -3.34 -8.20 -12.79
CA LEU A 26 -3.03 -6.78 -12.81
C LEU A 26 -1.53 -6.57 -12.80
N ASP A 27 -0.96 -5.98 -13.84
CA ASP A 27 0.42 -5.54 -13.79
C ASP A 27 0.53 -4.22 -13.01
N LEU A 28 0.89 -4.31 -11.73
CA LEU A 28 1.09 -3.13 -10.89
C LEU A 28 2.17 -2.19 -11.45
N ALA A 29 3.04 -2.65 -12.36
CA ALA A 29 4.00 -1.79 -13.02
C ALA A 29 3.37 -0.77 -13.96
N GLU A 30 2.28 -1.14 -14.64
CA GLU A 30 1.56 -0.27 -15.56
C GLU A 30 0.72 0.77 -14.82
N PHE A 31 0.17 0.41 -13.66
CA PHE A 31 -0.58 1.33 -12.81
C PHE A 31 0.31 2.25 -11.96
N CYS A 32 1.47 1.76 -11.52
CA CYS A 32 2.38 2.54 -10.67
C CYS A 32 3.35 3.37 -11.53
N GLY A 33 2.89 4.54 -11.98
CA GLY A 33 3.68 5.50 -12.76
C GLY A 33 3.67 5.28 -14.27
N GLY A 34 2.77 4.42 -14.76
CA GLY A 34 2.49 4.21 -16.19
C GLY A 34 1.18 4.86 -16.61
N GLU A 35 0.37 4.15 -17.41
CA GLU A 35 -0.88 4.67 -17.98
C GLU A 35 -2.08 4.58 -17.02
N GLY A 36 -2.02 3.69 -16.03
CA GLY A 36 -3.09 3.51 -15.05
C GLY A 36 -3.02 4.48 -13.87
N SER A 37 -4.11 4.54 -13.09
CA SER A 37 -4.23 5.41 -11.92
C SER A 37 -4.45 4.64 -10.61
N VAL A 38 -4.18 5.30 -9.47
CA VAL A 38 -4.47 4.74 -8.13
C VAL A 38 -5.97 4.48 -7.98
N GLU A 39 -6.79 5.38 -8.53
CA GLU A 39 -8.25 5.33 -8.50
C GLU A 39 -8.80 4.08 -9.19
N GLU A 40 -8.19 3.65 -10.30
CA GLU A 40 -8.57 2.41 -10.99
C GLU A 40 -8.30 1.18 -10.14
N ILE A 41 -7.12 1.08 -9.53
CA ILE A 41 -6.78 -0.01 -8.60
C ILE A 41 -7.77 -0.04 -7.43
N VAL A 42 -8.06 1.12 -6.83
CA VAL A 42 -9.03 1.24 -5.75
C VAL A 42 -10.40 0.74 -6.20
N GLY A 43 -10.86 1.15 -7.38
CA GLY A 43 -12.14 0.74 -7.96
C GLY A 43 -12.25 -0.78 -8.07
N ILE A 44 -11.23 -1.43 -8.63
CA ILE A 44 -11.17 -2.89 -8.75
C ILE A 44 -11.21 -3.54 -7.36
N PHE A 45 -10.39 -3.06 -6.42
CA PHE A 45 -10.26 -3.70 -5.11
C PHE A 45 -11.53 -3.56 -4.26
N LEU A 46 -12.24 -2.44 -4.39
CA LEU A 46 -13.54 -2.22 -3.76
C LEU A 46 -14.61 -3.12 -4.37
N GLN A 47 -14.68 -3.15 -5.71
CA GLN A 47 -15.66 -3.96 -6.43
C GLN A 47 -15.50 -5.44 -6.08
N GLU A 48 -14.26 -5.95 -6.08
CA GLU A 48 -13.95 -7.35 -5.81
C GLU A 48 -13.77 -7.67 -4.31
N LYS A 49 -14.06 -6.72 -3.40
CA LYS A 49 -14.00 -6.87 -1.94
C LYS A 49 -12.71 -7.53 -1.43
N LEU A 50 -11.58 -7.07 -1.97
CA LEU A 50 -10.31 -7.77 -1.77
C LEU A 50 -9.80 -7.68 -0.32
N PRO A 51 -9.22 -8.79 0.21
CA PRO A 51 -8.59 -8.82 1.54
C PRO A 51 -7.37 -7.90 1.63
N ALA A 52 -6.98 -7.56 2.86
CA ALA A 52 -5.90 -6.63 3.16
C ALA A 52 -4.56 -6.92 2.45
N LYS A 53 -4.25 -8.19 2.18
CA LYS A 53 -3.00 -8.60 1.50
C LYS A 53 -2.82 -7.93 0.12
N PHE A 54 -3.91 -7.70 -0.62
CA PHE A 54 -3.86 -7.07 -1.95
C PHE A 54 -3.55 -5.57 -1.83
N TRP A 55 -4.29 -4.87 -0.96
CA TRP A 55 -4.02 -3.47 -0.61
C TRP A 55 -2.58 -3.25 -0.15
N THR A 56 -2.10 -4.14 0.74
CA THR A 56 -0.73 -4.12 1.29
C THR A 56 0.31 -4.25 0.16
N ARG A 57 0.12 -5.24 -0.72
CA ARG A 57 1.03 -5.54 -1.84
C ARG A 57 1.07 -4.41 -2.88
N ALA A 58 -0.09 -3.84 -3.21
CA ALA A 58 -0.19 -2.75 -4.18
C ALA A 58 0.41 -1.44 -3.61
N ALA A 59 0.07 -1.06 -2.38
CA ALA A 59 0.66 0.12 -1.73
C ALA A 59 2.19 0.00 -1.62
N MET A 60 2.72 -1.20 -1.39
CA MET A 60 4.16 -1.44 -1.39
C MET A 60 4.81 -1.21 -2.75
N GLU A 61 4.11 -1.50 -3.85
CA GLU A 61 4.62 -1.27 -5.21
C GLU A 61 4.76 0.22 -5.51
N TYR A 62 3.73 1.02 -5.20
CA TYR A 62 3.81 2.49 -5.28
C TYR A 62 4.98 3.04 -4.47
N TRP A 63 5.17 2.54 -3.24
CA TRP A 63 6.26 2.98 -2.38
C TRP A 63 7.64 2.65 -2.95
N LYS A 64 7.83 1.45 -3.50
CA LYS A 64 9.11 1.03 -4.12
C LYS A 64 9.49 1.91 -5.31
N ARG A 65 8.51 2.52 -5.97
CA ARG A 65 8.68 3.39 -7.14
C ARG A 65 8.76 4.88 -6.81
N ASP A 66 8.95 5.20 -5.52
CA ASP A 66 9.01 6.57 -5.00
C ASP A 66 7.70 7.37 -5.11
N LEU A 67 6.58 6.72 -5.44
CA LEU A 67 5.23 7.29 -5.46
C LEU A 67 4.62 7.28 -4.05
N LYS A 68 5.25 8.01 -3.13
CA LYS A 68 4.98 7.93 -1.68
C LYS A 68 3.56 8.34 -1.29
N GLN A 69 3.05 9.41 -1.90
CA GLN A 69 1.70 9.91 -1.58
C GLN A 69 0.63 8.92 -2.02
N ASP A 70 0.80 8.31 -3.20
CA ASP A 70 -0.10 7.30 -3.74
C ASP A 70 -0.09 6.02 -2.90
N ALA A 71 1.10 5.58 -2.46
CA ALA A 71 1.22 4.44 -1.55
C ALA A 71 0.45 4.67 -0.23
N ILE A 72 0.57 5.88 0.34
CA ILE A 72 -0.13 6.26 1.58
C ILE A 72 -1.64 6.39 1.33
N SER A 73 -2.04 7.01 0.22
CA SER A 73 -3.44 7.16 -0.19
C SER A 73 -4.10 5.78 -0.34
N LEU A 74 -3.48 4.88 -1.12
CA LEU A 74 -3.99 3.53 -1.36
C LEU A 74 -4.10 2.72 -0.06
N ALA A 75 -3.11 2.80 0.83
CA ALA A 75 -3.16 2.11 2.11
C ALA A 75 -4.28 2.64 3.03
N ASN A 76 -4.52 3.96 3.05
CA ASN A 76 -5.63 4.55 3.81
C ASN A 76 -6.99 4.17 3.23
N GLN A 77 -7.13 4.17 1.91
CA GLN A 77 -8.35 3.74 1.22
C GLN A 77 -8.64 2.26 1.51
N GLY A 78 -7.61 1.40 1.53
CA GLY A 78 -7.75 0.00 1.94
C GLY A 78 -8.21 -0.17 3.38
N LEU A 79 -7.71 0.65 4.32
CA LEU A 79 -8.17 0.63 5.71
C LEU A 79 -9.64 1.02 5.83
N GLN A 80 -10.06 2.07 5.10
CA GLN A 80 -11.45 2.49 5.07
C GLN A 80 -12.35 1.40 4.47
N ALA A 81 -11.95 0.81 3.34
CA ALA A 81 -12.67 -0.28 2.70
C ALA A 81 -12.88 -1.49 3.61
N LEU A 82 -11.84 -1.92 4.33
CA LEU A 82 -11.93 -3.05 5.26
C LEU A 82 -12.84 -2.76 6.46
N ARG A 83 -12.86 -1.52 6.95
CA ARG A 83 -13.79 -1.09 8.01
C ARG A 83 -15.23 -1.09 7.52
N ASP A 84 -15.46 -0.54 6.32
CA ASP A 84 -16.80 -0.47 5.72
C ASP A 84 -17.34 -1.87 5.34
N GLN A 85 -16.46 -2.84 5.13
CA GLN A 85 -16.79 -4.24 4.87
C GLN A 85 -16.91 -5.10 6.16
N ASP A 86 -16.85 -4.50 7.35
CA ASP A 86 -16.88 -5.19 8.66
C ASP A 86 -15.74 -6.23 8.84
N ARG A 87 -14.55 -5.90 8.31
CA ARG A 87 -13.32 -6.72 8.40
C ARG A 87 -12.19 -5.97 9.14
N PRO A 88 -12.43 -5.37 10.33
CA PRO A 88 -11.42 -4.58 11.03
C PRO A 88 -10.22 -5.40 11.48
N SER A 89 -10.38 -6.71 11.71
CA SER A 89 -9.30 -7.63 12.07
C SER A 89 -8.22 -7.74 10.99
N GLU A 90 -8.55 -7.45 9.74
CA GLU A 90 -7.62 -7.48 8.62
C GLU A 90 -6.85 -6.16 8.44
N CYS A 91 -7.12 -5.12 9.23
CA CYS A 91 -6.46 -3.82 9.10
C CYS A 91 -5.00 -3.83 9.54
N LEU A 92 -4.57 -4.81 10.35
CA LEU A 92 -3.27 -4.80 11.01
C LEU A 92 -2.08 -4.66 10.03
N PRO A 93 -2.00 -5.39 8.91
CA PRO A 93 -0.89 -5.24 7.95
C PRO A 93 -0.78 -3.82 7.39
N LEU A 94 -1.91 -3.21 7.02
CA LEU A 94 -1.95 -1.84 6.47
C LEU A 94 -1.56 -0.79 7.53
N LEU A 95 -2.01 -0.96 8.77
CA LEU A 95 -1.60 -0.08 9.88
C LEU A 95 -0.08 -0.15 10.12
N CYS A 96 0.48 -1.36 10.15
CA CYS A 96 1.93 -1.56 10.28
C CYS A 96 2.71 -0.96 9.10
N GLN A 97 2.18 -1.07 7.88
CA GLN A 97 2.79 -0.49 6.69
C GLN A 97 2.78 1.03 6.71
N LEU A 98 1.65 1.66 7.06
CA LEU A 98 1.56 3.12 7.23
C LEU A 98 2.50 3.63 8.32
N ALA A 99 2.59 2.93 9.46
CA ALA A 99 3.54 3.27 10.51
C ALA A 99 4.99 3.21 9.99
N THR A 100 5.31 2.17 9.20
CA THR A 100 6.62 2.02 8.56
C THR A 100 6.90 3.17 7.59
N TYR A 101 5.93 3.58 6.79
CA TYR A 101 6.07 4.73 5.88
C TYR A 101 6.32 6.03 6.63
N ALA A 102 5.56 6.29 7.69
CA ALA A 102 5.74 7.46 8.54
C ALA A 102 7.14 7.51 9.17
N ILE A 103 7.64 6.38 9.68
CA ILE A 103 9.01 6.27 10.23
C ILE A 103 10.07 6.53 9.14
N ASN A 104 9.86 6.06 7.91
CA ASN A 104 10.81 6.31 6.83
C ASN A 104 10.82 7.78 6.40
N LEU A 105 9.64 8.41 6.29
CA LEU A 105 9.53 9.83 5.97
C LEU A 105 10.12 10.72 7.06
N SER A 106 9.91 10.37 8.33
CA SER A 106 10.35 11.19 9.46
C SER A 106 11.88 11.32 9.55
N ARG A 107 12.63 10.36 9.02
CA ARG A 107 14.10 10.43 8.93
C ARG A 107 14.62 11.62 8.13
N GLY A 108 13.82 12.14 7.19
CA GLY A 108 14.17 13.32 6.39
C GLY A 108 13.68 14.64 6.98
N LEU A 109 12.95 14.62 8.11
CA LEU A 109 12.40 15.83 8.70
C LEU A 109 13.47 16.63 9.48
N PRO A 110 13.41 17.97 9.44
CA PRO A 110 14.30 18.79 10.25
C PRO A 110 14.06 18.52 11.74
N THR A 111 15.14 18.31 12.49
CA THR A 111 15.07 18.16 13.94
C THR A 111 14.90 19.54 14.57
N LEU A 112 13.67 19.89 14.94
CA LEU A 112 13.41 21.03 15.81
C LEU A 112 13.87 20.67 17.23
N LYS A 113 15.02 21.21 17.63
CA LYS A 113 15.41 21.20 19.04
C LYS A 113 14.55 22.24 19.74
N LEU A 114 13.72 21.79 20.68
CA LEU A 114 13.06 22.70 21.60
C LEU A 114 14.16 23.43 22.39
N GLU A 115 14.33 24.72 22.14
CA GLU A 115 15.23 25.53 22.96
C GLU A 115 14.68 25.52 24.38
N THR A 116 15.47 25.02 25.34
CA THR A 116 15.14 25.16 26.76
C THR A 116 15.00 26.65 27.07
N PRO A 117 13.87 27.10 27.66
CA PRO A 117 13.71 28.49 28.01
C PRO A 117 14.84 28.89 28.95
N ARG A 118 15.58 29.95 28.59
CA ARG A 118 16.57 30.55 29.48
C ARG A 118 15.80 31.17 30.64
N ILE A 119 15.84 30.49 31.79
CA ILE A 119 15.39 31.03 33.09
C ILE A 119 16.43 32.05 33.56
#